data_AF-A0A7V9BXE0-F1
#
_entry.id   AF-A0A7V9BXE0-F1
#
_cell.length_a   1.000
_cell.length_b   1.000
_cell.length_c   1.000
_cell.angle_alpha   90.00
_cell.angle_beta   90.00
_cell.angle_gamma   90.00
#
_symmetry.space_group_name_H-M   'P 1'
#
loop_
_entity.id
_entity.type
_entity.pdbx_description
1 polymer ?
#
loop_
_entity_poly.entity_id
_entity_poly.type
_entity_poly.pdbx_seq_one_letter_code
_entity_poly.pdbx_strand_id
1 'polypeptide(L)'
;MVDLDELKIPKAMRSIVDEIVAVSDAVCLQLLDEEYADLARRAVARLARKRPSPLGSGTRKVWAAGVVYALGRANFLFDPQTRPYASADALSEAFAVAKSTMSSKAKLIRDGLKISYFSAEFLRADQIADNPLIWMITIDGLPYDARCLPVELQSEIYQRGLIPYIPALGPSVGSGSGP
;
A
#
# COMPACT_ATOMS: atom_id res chain seq x y z
N MET A 1 -11.78 6.86 2.67
CA MET A 1 -10.40 7.03 2.20
C MET A 1 -9.58 7.66 3.30
N VAL A 2 -8.31 7.29 3.42
CA VAL A 2 -7.37 7.84 4.41
C VAL A 2 -7.11 9.33 4.16
N ASP A 3 -7.22 10.13 5.21
CA ASP A 3 -6.91 11.55 5.15
C ASP A 3 -5.40 11.76 5.01
N LEU A 4 -4.98 12.64 4.09
CA LEU A 4 -3.57 12.97 3.88
C LEU A 4 -2.96 13.69 5.09
N ASP A 5 -3.76 14.38 5.89
CA ASP A 5 -3.30 15.08 7.10
C ASP A 5 -2.79 14.11 8.17
N GLU A 6 -3.31 12.88 8.18
CA GLU A 6 -2.85 11.81 9.07
C GLU A 6 -1.51 11.20 8.62
N LEU A 7 -1.11 11.41 7.35
CA LEU A 7 0.04 10.72 6.76
C LEU A 7 1.40 11.43 6.97
N LYS A 8 1.47 12.41 7.89
CA LYS A 8 2.74 13.06 8.30
C LYS A 8 3.56 13.55 7.10
N ILE A 9 2.91 14.13 6.09
CA ILE A 9 3.56 14.61 4.87
C ILE A 9 4.36 15.89 5.18
N PRO A 10 5.65 16.00 4.79
CA PRO A 10 6.41 17.23 4.97
C PRO A 10 5.75 18.40 4.22
N LYS A 11 5.62 19.57 4.87
CA LYS A 11 4.97 20.76 4.29
C LYS A 11 5.51 21.12 2.90
N ALA A 12 6.82 21.03 2.71
CA ALA A 12 7.48 21.32 1.42
C ALA A 12 7.05 20.37 0.29
N MET A 13 6.57 19.16 0.60
CA MET A 13 6.15 18.15 -0.37
C MET A 13 4.64 18.14 -0.60
N ARG A 14 3.86 18.94 0.14
CA ARG A 14 2.39 18.80 0.16
C ARG A 14 1.76 18.99 -1.23
N SER A 15 2.12 20.06 -1.94
CA SER A 15 1.63 20.30 -3.31
C SER A 15 1.93 19.13 -4.26
N ILE A 16 3.15 18.58 -4.19
CA ILE A 16 3.55 17.45 -5.06
C ILE A 16 2.75 16.20 -4.72
N VAL A 17 2.54 15.93 -3.42
CA VAL A 17 1.75 14.78 -2.97
C VAL A 17 0.29 14.94 -3.41
N ASP A 18 -0.31 16.09 -3.20
CA ASP A 18 -1.72 16.35 -3.57
C ASP A 18 -1.93 16.16 -5.09
N GLU A 19 -1.02 16.65 -5.93
CA GLU A 19 -1.08 16.44 -7.40
C GLU A 19 -0.99 14.96 -7.78
N ILE A 20 -0.08 14.20 -7.16
CA ILE A 20 0.10 12.77 -7.47
C ILE A 20 -1.11 11.97 -6.98
N VAL A 21 -1.58 12.26 -5.76
CA VAL A 21 -2.72 11.59 -5.13
C VAL A 21 -3.98 11.84 -5.93
N ALA A 22 -4.25 13.08 -6.34
CA ALA A 22 -5.43 13.38 -7.17
C ALA A 22 -5.46 12.55 -8.46
N VAL A 23 -4.31 12.37 -9.12
CA VAL A 23 -4.21 11.54 -10.34
C VAL A 23 -4.38 10.05 -10.02
N SER A 24 -3.77 9.53 -8.96
CA SER A 24 -3.92 8.12 -8.60
C SER A 24 -5.34 7.80 -8.12
N ASP A 25 -5.96 8.67 -7.32
CA ASP A 25 -7.30 8.47 -6.80
C ASP A 25 -8.32 8.42 -7.92
N ALA A 26 -8.24 9.34 -8.88
CA ALA A 26 -9.16 9.36 -10.02
C ALA A 26 -9.15 8.01 -10.78
N VAL A 27 -7.97 7.44 -11.03
CA VAL A 27 -7.86 6.13 -11.71
C VAL A 27 -8.27 4.98 -10.80
N CYS A 28 -7.85 4.98 -9.53
CA CYS A 28 -8.22 3.92 -8.59
C CYS A 28 -9.75 3.86 -8.41
N LEU A 29 -10.42 5.00 -8.22
CA LEU A 29 -11.87 5.05 -8.03
C LEU A 29 -12.65 4.74 -9.32
N GLN A 30 -12.05 4.98 -10.50
CA GLN A 30 -12.69 4.66 -11.78
C GLN A 30 -12.53 3.19 -12.18
N LEU A 31 -11.36 2.60 -11.95
CA LEU A 31 -10.98 1.29 -12.53
C LEU A 31 -10.75 0.20 -11.48
N LEU A 32 -10.44 0.58 -10.24
CA LEU A 32 -10.07 -0.31 -9.15
C LEU A 32 -11.09 -0.17 -8.01
N ASP A 33 -10.64 0.25 -6.82
CA ASP A 33 -11.48 0.54 -5.67
C ASP A 33 -10.83 1.56 -4.73
N GLU A 34 -11.55 1.86 -3.65
CA GLU A 34 -11.13 2.78 -2.60
C GLU A 34 -9.88 2.30 -1.85
N GLU A 35 -9.73 0.98 -1.67
CA GLU A 35 -8.57 0.40 -0.99
C GLU A 35 -7.27 0.66 -1.78
N TYR A 36 -7.31 0.55 -3.12
CA TYR A 36 -6.17 0.93 -3.95
C TYR A 36 -5.84 2.43 -3.86
N ALA A 37 -6.84 3.29 -3.75
CA ALA A 37 -6.62 4.72 -3.53
C ALA A 37 -5.90 4.96 -2.19
N ASP A 38 -6.34 4.30 -1.12
CA ASP A 38 -5.73 4.41 0.20
C ASP A 38 -4.29 3.87 0.25
N LEU A 39 -4.03 2.72 -0.39
CA LEU A 39 -2.67 2.20 -0.54
C LEU A 39 -1.78 3.17 -1.33
N ALA A 40 -2.30 3.78 -2.40
CA ALA A 40 -1.57 4.76 -3.20
C ALA A 40 -1.21 6.01 -2.37
N ARG A 41 -2.16 6.56 -1.61
CA ARG A 41 -1.92 7.69 -0.69
C ARG A 41 -0.81 7.40 0.31
N ARG A 42 -0.85 6.23 0.96
CA ARG A 42 0.18 5.79 1.93
C ARG A 42 1.54 5.65 1.26
N ALA A 43 1.61 5.05 0.08
CA ALA A 43 2.84 4.88 -0.69
C ALA A 43 3.45 6.23 -1.10
N VAL A 44 2.63 7.16 -1.63
CA VAL A 44 3.07 8.50 -2.02
C VAL A 44 3.56 9.28 -0.80
N ALA A 45 2.81 9.28 0.31
CA ALA A 45 3.24 9.96 1.52
C ALA A 45 4.57 9.38 2.07
N ARG A 46 4.78 8.06 1.98
CA ARG A 46 6.04 7.44 2.40
C ARG A 46 7.21 7.79 1.49
N LEU A 47 7.00 7.92 0.19
CA LEU A 47 7.99 8.47 -0.74
C LEU A 47 8.31 9.94 -0.42
N ALA A 48 7.31 10.74 -0.04
CA ALA A 48 7.49 12.13 0.35
C ALA A 48 8.37 12.31 1.59
N ARG A 49 8.33 11.35 2.53
CA ARG A 49 9.14 11.38 3.77
C ARG A 49 10.61 10.96 3.58
N LYS A 50 10.99 10.38 2.43
CA LYS A 50 12.38 10.04 2.12
C LYS A 50 13.25 11.30 1.97
N ARG A 51 14.56 11.16 2.25
CA ARG A 51 15.54 12.26 2.16
C ARG A 51 16.73 11.87 1.27
N PRO A 52 16.96 12.56 0.13
CA PRO A 52 16.00 13.47 -0.54
C PRO A 52 14.74 12.71 -1.00
N SER A 53 13.61 13.40 -1.13
CA SER A 53 12.39 12.77 -1.65
C SER A 53 12.51 12.60 -3.16
N PRO A 54 12.29 11.38 -3.69
CA PRO A 54 12.37 11.16 -5.14
C PRO A 54 11.24 11.87 -5.90
N LEU A 55 10.14 12.23 -5.21
CA LEU A 55 8.98 12.92 -5.79
C LEU A 55 9.31 14.33 -6.29
N GLY A 56 10.42 14.93 -5.83
CA GLY A 56 10.87 16.25 -6.29
C GLY A 56 11.30 16.29 -7.77
N SER A 57 11.36 15.13 -8.44
CA SER A 57 11.79 15.00 -9.83
C SER A 57 10.81 14.14 -10.64
N GLY A 58 10.71 14.42 -11.95
CA GLY A 58 9.86 13.66 -12.86
C GLY A 58 8.39 14.12 -12.88
N THR A 59 7.62 13.52 -13.78
CA THR A 59 6.22 13.87 -14.02
C THR A 59 5.30 13.24 -12.98
N ARG A 60 4.37 14.02 -12.43
CA ARG A 60 3.44 13.58 -11.36
C ARG A 60 2.57 12.41 -11.83
N LYS A 61 2.08 12.50 -13.07
CA LYS A 61 1.34 11.43 -13.74
C LYS A 61 2.11 10.11 -13.81
N VAL A 62 3.43 10.16 -14.07
CA VAL A 62 4.28 8.96 -14.11
C VAL A 62 4.49 8.40 -12.70
N TRP A 63 4.61 9.25 -11.68
CA TRP A 63 4.64 8.80 -10.28
C TRP A 63 3.33 8.12 -9.87
N ALA A 64 2.18 8.73 -10.15
CA ALA A 64 0.87 8.15 -9.86
C ALA A 64 0.71 6.77 -10.51
N ALA A 65 0.96 6.69 -11.83
CA ALA A 65 0.89 5.46 -12.59
C ALA A 65 1.87 4.39 -12.06
N GLY A 66 3.11 4.80 -11.74
CA GLY A 66 4.11 3.90 -11.17
C GLY A 66 3.75 3.39 -9.78
N VAL A 67 3.11 4.20 -8.93
CA VAL A 67 2.65 3.79 -7.58
C VAL A 67 1.57 2.73 -7.71
N VAL A 68 0.51 3.00 -8.48
CA VAL A 68 -0.58 2.05 -8.69
C VAL A 68 -0.07 0.76 -9.34
N TYR A 69 0.84 0.85 -10.32
CA TYR A 69 1.44 -0.33 -10.92
C TYR A 69 2.33 -1.13 -9.95
N ALA A 70 3.04 -0.46 -9.04
CA ALA A 70 3.84 -1.13 -8.01
C ALA A 70 2.96 -1.89 -7.02
N LEU A 71 1.89 -1.25 -6.54
CA LEU A 71 0.90 -1.85 -5.66
C LEU A 71 0.14 -2.98 -6.34
N GLY A 72 -0.26 -2.79 -7.60
CA GLY A 72 -0.93 -3.82 -8.39
C GLY A 72 -0.08 -5.07 -8.56
N ARG A 73 1.24 -4.93 -8.74
CA ARG A 73 2.14 -6.09 -8.74
C ARG A 73 2.23 -6.79 -7.40
N ALA A 74 2.23 -6.05 -6.29
CA ALA A 74 2.31 -6.62 -4.96
C ALA A 74 1.01 -7.34 -4.55
N ASN A 75 -0.11 -6.94 -5.14
CA ASN A 75 -1.47 -7.41 -4.83
C ASN A 75 -2.13 -8.16 -5.99
N PHE A 76 -1.31 -8.75 -6.87
CA PHE A 76 -1.77 -9.62 -7.96
C PHE A 76 -2.83 -9.02 -8.91
N LEU A 77 -2.94 -7.69 -9.02
CA LEU A 77 -3.94 -6.97 -9.82
C LEU A 77 -4.06 -7.45 -11.28
N PHE A 78 -2.95 -7.94 -11.82
CA PHE A 78 -2.83 -8.38 -13.21
C PHE A 78 -3.22 -9.86 -13.41
N ASP A 79 -3.62 -10.56 -12.35
CA ASP A 79 -4.14 -11.91 -12.39
C ASP A 79 -5.68 -11.89 -12.53
N PRO A 80 -6.26 -12.43 -13.62
CA PRO A 80 -7.71 -12.49 -13.84
C PRO A 80 -8.51 -13.19 -12.74
N GLN A 81 -7.88 -13.99 -11.88
CA GLN A 81 -8.53 -14.66 -10.76
C GLN A 81 -8.72 -13.76 -9.53
N THR A 82 -8.04 -12.61 -9.49
CA THR A 82 -8.12 -11.68 -8.34
C THR A 82 -9.14 -10.59 -8.57
N ARG A 83 -9.61 -9.95 -7.49
CA ARG A 83 -10.52 -8.80 -7.56
C ARG A 83 -10.02 -7.67 -6.66
N PRO A 84 -10.02 -6.41 -7.15
CA PRO A 84 -10.28 -6.02 -8.53
C PRO A 84 -9.19 -6.56 -9.48
N TYR A 85 -9.54 -6.77 -10.76
CA TYR A 85 -8.60 -7.14 -11.82
C TYR A 85 -8.50 -5.99 -12.81
N ALA A 86 -7.27 -5.62 -13.19
CA ALA A 86 -7.02 -4.72 -14.30
C ALA A 86 -5.77 -5.15 -15.05
N SER A 87 -5.83 -5.15 -16.38
CA SER A 87 -4.65 -5.41 -17.19
C SER A 87 -3.66 -4.24 -17.15
N ALA A 88 -2.39 -4.52 -17.43
CA ALA A 88 -1.39 -3.46 -17.59
C ALA A 88 -1.75 -2.49 -18.72
N ASP A 89 -2.49 -2.95 -19.73
CA ASP A 89 -2.99 -2.13 -20.83
C ASP A 89 -4.11 -1.18 -20.37
N ALA A 90 -5.06 -1.67 -19.58
CA ALA A 90 -6.12 -0.83 -19.01
C ALA A 90 -5.54 0.29 -18.12
N LEU A 91 -4.55 -0.02 -17.29
CA LEU A 91 -3.83 1.01 -16.53
C LEU A 91 -3.05 1.97 -17.43
N SER A 92 -2.42 1.46 -18.48
CA SER A 92 -1.64 2.28 -19.43
C SER A 92 -2.51 3.31 -20.12
N GLU A 93 -3.71 2.90 -20.52
CA GLU A 93 -4.72 3.75 -21.14
C GLU A 93 -5.27 4.77 -20.12
N ALA A 94 -5.71 4.31 -18.94
CA ALA A 94 -6.28 5.17 -17.90
C ALA A 94 -5.31 6.28 -17.45
N PHE A 95 -4.01 5.98 -17.30
CA PHE A 95 -3.01 6.99 -16.97
C PHE A 95 -2.45 7.75 -18.18
N ALA A 96 -2.72 7.29 -19.40
CA ALA A 96 -2.04 7.73 -20.62
C ALA A 96 -0.50 7.75 -20.43
N VAL A 97 0.06 6.66 -19.90
CA VAL A 97 1.50 6.43 -19.66
C VAL A 97 1.87 5.04 -20.16
N ALA A 98 2.92 4.95 -20.97
CA ALA A 98 3.35 3.66 -21.53
C ALA A 98 3.68 2.62 -20.43
N LYS A 99 3.30 1.35 -20.66
CA LYS A 99 3.57 0.21 -19.77
C LYS A 99 5.03 0.11 -19.32
N SER A 100 5.99 0.30 -20.23
CA SER A 100 7.42 0.26 -19.92
C SER A 100 7.85 1.36 -18.95
N THR A 101 7.29 2.56 -19.10
CA THR A 101 7.51 3.71 -18.19
C THR A 101 6.91 3.44 -16.82
N MET A 102 5.67 2.96 -16.75
CA MET A 102 5.03 2.57 -15.48
C MET A 102 5.83 1.46 -14.78
N SER A 103 6.21 0.40 -15.49
CA SER A 103 6.96 -0.72 -14.93
C SER A 103 8.33 -0.30 -14.39
N SER A 104 9.05 0.55 -15.13
CA SER A 104 10.33 1.13 -14.70
C SER A 104 10.18 1.99 -13.46
N LYS A 105 9.19 2.90 -13.44
CA LYS A 105 8.92 3.73 -12.26
C LYS A 105 8.49 2.90 -11.05
N ALA A 106 7.65 1.89 -11.27
CA ALA A 106 7.20 0.97 -10.23
C ALA A 106 8.35 0.14 -9.63
N LYS A 107 9.39 -0.20 -10.41
CA LYS A 107 10.61 -0.83 -9.87
C LYS A 107 11.30 0.10 -8.87
N LEU A 108 11.54 1.36 -9.26
CA LEU A 108 12.12 2.37 -8.35
C LEU A 108 11.31 2.55 -7.07
N ILE A 109 9.98 2.51 -7.18
CA ILE A 109 9.08 2.62 -6.02
C ILE A 109 9.21 1.41 -5.11
N ARG A 110 9.16 0.18 -5.65
CA ARG A 110 9.31 -1.04 -4.85
C ARG A 110 10.66 -1.09 -4.15
N ASP A 111 11.74 -0.78 -4.86
CA ASP A 111 13.09 -0.78 -4.31
C ASP A 111 13.23 0.32 -3.23
N GLY A 112 12.66 1.50 -3.47
CA GLY A 112 12.67 2.62 -2.53
C GLY A 112 11.88 2.33 -1.26
N LEU A 113 10.66 1.82 -1.38
CA LEU A 113 9.77 1.55 -0.26
C LEU A 113 10.00 0.18 0.39
N LYS A 114 10.83 -0.67 -0.21
CA LYS A 114 11.03 -2.07 0.18
C LYS A 114 9.70 -2.83 0.20
N ILE A 115 8.91 -2.68 -0.86
CA ILE A 115 7.64 -3.42 -1.02
C ILE A 115 7.99 -4.90 -1.22
N SER A 116 7.48 -5.74 -0.34
CA SER A 116 7.72 -7.18 -0.32
C SER A 116 6.51 -7.92 0.27
N TYR A 117 6.53 -9.25 0.25
CA TYR A 117 5.50 -10.08 0.91
C TYR A 117 5.45 -9.91 2.43
N PHE A 118 6.42 -9.26 3.06
CA PHE A 118 6.42 -8.94 4.49
C PHE A 118 5.88 -7.53 4.78
N SER A 119 5.61 -6.74 3.74
CA SER A 119 5.30 -5.31 3.87
C SER A 119 3.79 -5.09 3.88
N ALA A 120 3.12 -5.52 4.95
CA ALA A 120 1.66 -5.43 5.11
C ALA A 120 1.10 -4.02 4.82
N GLU A 121 1.87 -2.95 5.05
CA GLU A 121 1.48 -1.56 4.75
C GLU A 121 1.14 -1.28 3.27
N PHE A 122 1.53 -2.17 2.34
CA PHE A 122 1.30 -2.04 0.90
C PHE A 122 0.45 -3.17 0.31
N LEU A 123 -0.08 -4.03 1.17
CA LEU A 123 -0.90 -5.14 0.78
C LEU A 123 -2.36 -4.84 1.10
N ARG A 124 -3.25 -5.36 0.27
CA ARG A 124 -4.69 -5.33 0.51
C ARG A 124 -5.06 -6.25 1.68
N ALA A 125 -6.20 -6.02 2.29
CA ALA A 125 -6.68 -6.77 3.44
C ALA A 125 -6.81 -8.28 3.16
N ASP A 126 -7.31 -8.66 1.98
CA ASP A 126 -7.40 -10.05 1.52
C ASP A 126 -6.00 -10.67 1.38
N GLN A 127 -5.08 -9.95 0.73
CA GLN A 127 -3.69 -10.39 0.56
C GLN A 127 -2.95 -10.50 1.89
N ILE A 128 -3.28 -9.65 2.87
CA ILE A 128 -2.75 -9.77 4.23
C ILE A 128 -3.32 -11.01 4.93
N ALA A 129 -4.64 -11.20 4.87
CA ALA A 129 -5.32 -12.31 5.54
C ALA A 129 -4.78 -13.66 5.06
N ASP A 130 -4.54 -13.80 3.76
CA ASP A 130 -4.10 -15.06 3.14
C ASP A 130 -2.60 -15.30 3.22
N ASN A 131 -1.78 -14.29 3.54
CA ASN A 131 -0.33 -14.40 3.54
C ASN A 131 0.22 -14.91 4.88
N PRO A 132 0.72 -16.17 4.96
CA PRO A 132 1.17 -16.74 6.22
C PRO A 132 2.38 -16.00 6.81
N LEU A 133 3.23 -15.41 5.96
CA LEU A 133 4.48 -14.77 6.40
C LEU A 133 4.26 -13.51 7.22
N ILE A 134 3.09 -12.86 7.10
CA ILE A 134 2.74 -11.67 7.89
C ILE A 134 2.34 -12.06 9.32
N TRP A 135 1.79 -13.26 9.48
CA TRP A 135 1.24 -13.74 10.75
C TRP A 135 2.26 -14.53 11.58
N MET A 136 3.39 -14.92 10.98
CA MET A 136 4.46 -15.61 11.70
C MET A 136 5.21 -14.67 12.63
N ILE A 137 5.09 -14.91 13.93
CA ILE A 137 5.82 -14.21 14.98
C ILE A 137 6.69 -15.17 15.78
N THR A 138 7.67 -14.65 16.51
CA THR A 138 8.52 -15.45 17.40
C THR A 138 8.23 -15.13 18.86
N ILE A 139 7.85 -16.14 19.64
CA ILE A 139 7.66 -16.08 21.09
C ILE A 139 8.63 -17.07 21.71
N ASP A 140 9.53 -16.59 22.59
CA ASP A 140 10.56 -17.40 23.26
C ASP A 140 11.39 -18.27 22.30
N GLY A 141 11.72 -17.73 21.12
CA GLY A 141 12.52 -18.41 20.11
C GLY A 141 11.75 -19.42 19.24
N LEU A 142 10.44 -19.60 19.47
CA LEU A 142 9.59 -20.50 18.69
C LEU A 142 8.65 -19.71 17.77
N PRO A 143 8.47 -20.15 16.50
CA PRO A 143 7.57 -19.49 15.57
C PRO A 143 6.11 -19.88 15.83
N TYR A 144 5.22 -18.89 15.86
CA TYR A 144 3.77 -19.07 16.01
C TYR A 144 3.03 -18.29 14.91
N ASP A 145 1.93 -18.87 14.45
CA ASP A 145 0.94 -18.11 13.68
C ASP A 145 0.07 -17.30 14.65
N ALA A 146 0.16 -15.98 14.59
CA ALA A 146 -0.57 -15.09 15.47
C ALA A 146 -2.09 -15.27 15.40
N ARG A 147 -2.63 -15.77 14.28
CA ARG A 147 -4.07 -16.02 14.10
C ARG A 147 -4.59 -17.17 14.97
N CYS A 148 -3.69 -18.06 15.39
CA CYS A 148 -4.00 -19.21 16.23
C CYS A 148 -3.84 -18.92 17.73
N LEU A 149 -3.40 -17.73 18.11
CA LEU A 149 -3.22 -17.34 19.50
C LEU A 149 -4.52 -16.82 20.13
N PRO A 150 -4.68 -16.88 21.47
CA PRO A 150 -5.76 -16.20 22.19
C PRO A 150 -5.85 -14.71 21.85
N VAL A 151 -7.07 -14.15 21.88
CA VAL A 151 -7.33 -12.75 21.48
C VAL A 151 -6.59 -11.74 22.35
N GLU A 152 -6.35 -12.08 23.62
CA GLU A 152 -5.57 -11.27 24.56
C GLU A 152 -4.13 -11.13 24.06
N LEU A 153 -3.49 -12.25 23.68
CA LEU A 153 -2.14 -12.23 23.11
C LEU A 153 -2.13 -11.53 21.75
N GLN A 154 -3.11 -11.77 20.88
CA GLN A 154 -3.22 -11.05 19.60
C GLN A 154 -3.24 -9.53 19.82
N SER A 155 -3.98 -9.06 20.83
CA SER A 155 -4.07 -7.65 21.19
C SER A 155 -2.73 -7.08 21.65
N GLU A 156 -1.99 -7.81 22.49
CA GLU A 156 -0.64 -7.42 22.91
C GLU A 156 0.35 -7.35 21.74
N ILE A 157 0.32 -8.36 20.86
CA ILE A 157 1.17 -8.45 19.66
C ILE A 157 0.86 -7.28 18.71
N TYR A 158 -0.42 -6.94 18.54
CA TYR A 158 -0.87 -5.80 17.75
C TYR A 158 -0.39 -4.47 18.33
N GLN A 159 -0.52 -4.25 19.64
CA GLN A 159 -0.03 -3.04 20.32
C GLN A 159 1.49 -2.86 20.15
N ARG A 160 2.24 -3.97 20.04
CA ARG A 160 3.68 -3.96 19.75
C ARG A 160 4.02 -3.73 18.27
N GLY A 161 3.01 -3.63 17.40
CA GLY A 161 3.18 -3.41 15.96
C GLY A 161 3.73 -4.62 15.20
N LEU A 162 3.58 -5.84 15.75
CA LEU A 162 4.11 -7.07 15.14
C LEU A 162 3.14 -7.71 14.14
N ILE A 163 1.85 -7.39 14.23
CA ILE A 163 0.81 -7.80 13.28
C ILE A 163 0.01 -6.58 12.82
N PRO A 164 -0.58 -6.61 11.61
CA PRO A 164 -1.22 -5.42 11.04
C PRO A 164 -2.59 -5.07 11.66
N TYR A 165 -3.29 -6.05 12.23
CA TYR A 165 -4.55 -5.91 12.96
C TYR A 165 -4.75 -7.13 13.86
N ILE A 166 -5.78 -7.14 14.71
CA ILE A 166 -6.13 -8.27 15.57
C ILE A 166 -7.00 -9.26 14.76
N PRO A 167 -6.49 -10.46 14.40
CA PRO A 167 -7.21 -11.41 13.55
C PRO A 167 -8.63 -11.74 14.02
N ALA A 168 -8.82 -11.93 15.33
CA ALA A 168 -10.10 -12.26 15.91
C ALA A 168 -11.17 -11.15 15.76
N LEU A 169 -10.73 -9.90 15.52
CA LEU A 169 -11.61 -8.74 15.32
C LEU A 169 -11.74 -8.34 13.84
N GLY A 170 -10.95 -8.98 12.96
CA GLY A 170 -10.83 -8.60 11.56
C GLY A 170 -10.02 -7.31 11.34
N PRO A 171 -9.76 -6.94 10.08
CA PRO A 171 -9.17 -5.65 9.76
C PRO A 171 -10.13 -4.54 10.21
N SER A 172 -9.63 -3.53 10.93
CA SER A 172 -10.44 -2.37 11.27
C SER A 172 -10.88 -1.68 9.98
N VAL A 173 -12.18 -1.76 9.67
CA VAL A 173 -12.79 -0.89 8.67
C VAL A 173 -12.53 0.54 9.13
N GLY A 174 -11.83 1.32 8.30
CA GLY A 174 -11.21 2.58 8.69
C GLY A 174 -12.05 3.43 9.64
N SER A 175 -11.62 3.48 10.90
CA SER A 175 -11.85 4.62 11.77
C SER A 175 -10.55 4.82 12.53
N GLY A 176 -9.81 5.87 12.15
CA GLY A 176 -8.64 6.32 12.89
C GLY A 176 -9.03 6.53 14.35
N SER A 177 -8.29 5.89 15.24
CA SER A 177 -7.98 6.32 16.61
C SER A 177 -7.36 5.15 17.36
N GLY A 178 -6.05 5.20 17.50
CA GLY A 178 -5.28 4.50 18.53
C GLY A 178 -4.19 5.48 18.99
N PRO A 179 -3.95 5.58 20.31
CA PRO A 179 -3.52 6.80 21.01
C PRO A 179 -2.17 7.38 20.60
#